data_AF-A0A1F7BEE8-F1
#
_entry.id   AF-A0A1F7BEE8-F1
#
_cell.length_a   1.000
_cell.length_b   1.000
_cell.length_c   1.000
_cell.angle_alpha   90.00
_cell.angle_beta   90.00
_cell.angle_gamma   90.00
#
_symmetry.space_group_name_H-M   'P 1'
#
loop_
_entity.id
_entity.type
_entity.pdbx_description
1 polymer ?
#
loop_
_entity_poly.entity_id
_entity_poly.type
_entity_poly.pdbx_seq_one_letter_code
_entity_poly.pdbx_strand_id
1 'polypeptide(L)'
;MQNELYFLPLSLMKRLITSAVAAATAFSLAAPGFAMSVHFDSDTKIKSRHATSDSNVDVKVESNRGTVDLACMQTAVEKRDNAMIAAQDAYSASWKTALQTRRDELKAAWGIQDKKQREEAIRAAWKKFRESRKTGRENFRTARKNAWNTFKTDSKACKAQGNLDASLGASLDAQN
;
A
#
# COMPACT_ATOMS: atom_id res chain seq x y z
N MET A 1 23.52 41.10 52.84
CA MET A 1 23.87 41.49 51.47
C MET A 1 23.73 40.24 50.60
N GLN A 2 22.50 39.85 50.27
CA GLN A 2 21.79 40.19 49.01
C GLN A 2 22.67 39.94 47.78
N ASN A 3 22.50 38.78 47.15
CA ASN A 3 22.62 38.70 45.69
C ASN A 3 21.58 37.71 45.16
N GLU A 4 20.60 38.31 44.50
CA GLU A 4 19.39 37.79 43.89
C GLU A 4 19.63 37.74 42.37
N LEU A 5 18.98 36.77 41.69
CA LEU A 5 18.63 36.74 40.25
C LEU A 5 19.78 36.37 39.27
N TYR A 6 19.61 35.48 38.28
CA TYR A 6 18.47 35.31 37.40
C TYR A 6 18.29 33.85 36.93
N PHE A 7 17.08 33.33 37.12
CA PHE A 7 16.49 32.22 36.37
C PHE A 7 16.15 32.71 34.96
N LEU A 8 16.71 32.11 33.90
CA LEU A 8 16.29 32.36 32.52
C LEU A 8 15.26 31.29 32.08
N PRO A 9 14.13 31.69 31.48
CA PRO A 9 13.05 30.79 31.08
C PRO A 9 13.38 29.98 29.81
N LEU A 10 13.17 28.66 29.90
CA LEU A 10 13.35 27.65 28.84
C LEU A 10 12.25 27.67 27.75
N SER A 11 11.64 28.83 27.49
CA SER A 11 10.51 28.97 26.58
C SER A 11 10.83 29.96 25.46
N LEU A 12 11.56 29.53 24.41
CA LEU A 12 11.41 29.99 23.01
C LEU A 12 12.56 29.45 22.13
N MET A 13 12.64 28.14 21.92
CA MET A 13 13.38 27.58 20.77
C MET A 13 12.45 26.74 19.89
N LYS A 14 11.35 27.36 19.45
CA LYS A 14 10.72 26.99 18.18
C LYS A 14 11.52 27.65 17.06
N ARG A 15 12.67 27.05 16.71
CA ARG A 15 13.35 27.37 15.46
C ARG A 15 12.82 26.44 14.38
N LEU A 16 12.07 27.06 13.47
CA LEU A 16 11.75 26.58 12.14
C LEU A 16 13.01 26.01 11.48
N ILE A 17 13.04 24.69 11.27
CA ILE A 17 13.96 24.05 10.33
C ILE A 17 13.14 23.62 9.13
N THR A 18 12.73 24.60 8.32
CA THR A 18 12.44 24.39 6.91
C THR A 18 13.76 24.17 6.20
N SER A 19 14.14 22.91 6.04
CA SER A 19 15.19 22.52 5.09
C SER A 19 14.55 21.62 4.04
N ALA A 20 14.30 22.22 2.88
CA ALA A 20 14.04 21.49 1.65
C ALA A 20 15.37 20.88 1.19
N VAL A 21 15.47 19.56 1.26
CA VAL A 21 16.51 18.81 0.57
C VAL A 21 15.82 17.96 -0.48
N ALA A 22 15.68 18.52 -1.68
CA ALA A 22 15.45 17.74 -2.88
C ALA A 22 16.82 17.21 -3.34
N ALA A 23 17.17 16.01 -2.90
CA ALA A 23 18.30 15.26 -3.45
C ALA A 23 17.73 14.10 -4.26
N ALA A 24 17.69 14.29 -5.58
CA ALA A 24 17.46 13.21 -6.53
C ALA A 24 18.73 12.36 -6.61
N THR A 25 18.74 11.23 -5.91
CA THR A 25 19.78 10.20 -6.09
C THR A 25 19.22 9.09 -6.96
N ALA A 26 19.63 9.08 -8.22
CA ALA A 26 19.51 7.92 -9.09
C ALA A 26 20.45 6.82 -8.56
N PHE A 27 19.88 5.83 -7.87
CA PHE A 27 20.62 4.67 -7.41
C PHE A 27 20.21 3.47 -8.28
N SER A 28 20.99 3.22 -9.33
CA SER A 28 20.94 1.96 -10.07
C SER A 28 21.55 0.86 -9.21
N LEU A 29 20.71 -0.06 -8.72
CA LEU A 29 21.14 -1.31 -8.10
C LEU A 29 20.82 -2.47 -9.03
N ALA A 30 21.86 -3.02 -9.64
CA ALA A 30 21.86 -4.38 -10.16
C ALA A 30 21.67 -5.35 -8.97
N ALA A 31 20.59 -6.13 -8.99
CA ALA A 31 20.30 -7.12 -7.97
C ALA A 31 20.90 -8.49 -8.37
N PRO A 32 21.67 -9.15 -7.50
CA PRO A 32 22.01 -10.57 -7.67
C PRO A 32 20.77 -11.44 -7.39
N GLY A 33 20.50 -12.37 -8.30
CA GLY A 33 19.40 -13.32 -8.21
C GLY A 33 19.56 -14.27 -7.02
N PHE A 34 18.67 -14.14 -6.05
CA PHE A 34 18.42 -15.17 -5.04
C PHE A 34 17.21 -16.00 -5.49
N ALA A 35 17.48 -17.22 -5.95
CA ALA A 35 16.46 -18.24 -6.17
C ALA A 35 15.96 -18.74 -4.80
N MET A 36 14.78 -18.28 -4.37
CA MET A 36 14.06 -18.88 -3.25
C MET A 36 13.16 -20.01 -3.76
N SER A 37 13.58 -21.25 -3.52
CA SER A 37 12.71 -22.42 -3.62
C SER A 37 11.69 -22.38 -2.49
N VAL A 38 10.43 -22.12 -2.82
CA VAL A 38 9.31 -22.29 -1.89
C VAL A 38 8.79 -23.73 -1.99
N HIS A 39 8.89 -24.49 -0.91
CA HIS A 39 8.22 -25.78 -0.75
C HIS A 39 6.77 -25.49 -0.33
N PHE A 40 5.81 -25.92 -1.15
CA PHE A 40 4.38 -25.70 -0.92
C PHE A 40 3.77 -26.98 -0.35
N ASP A 41 3.65 -27.04 0.98
CA ASP A 41 2.98 -28.13 1.68
C ASP A 41 1.46 -27.86 1.67
N SER A 42 0.72 -28.70 0.94
CA SER A 42 -0.72 -28.61 0.75
C SER A 42 -1.44 -29.62 1.63
N ASP A 43 -1.87 -29.19 2.81
CA ASP A 43 -2.83 -29.95 3.59
C ASP A 43 -3.98 -29.03 4.03
N THR A 44 -4.90 -28.79 3.10
CA THR A 44 -6.18 -28.13 3.39
C THR A 44 -7.30 -29.14 3.34
N LYS A 45 -7.69 -29.59 4.54
CA LYS A 45 -8.85 -30.45 4.80
C LYS A 45 -10.14 -29.67 4.54
N ILE A 46 -10.64 -29.72 3.31
CA ILE A 46 -11.92 -29.12 2.92
C ILE A 46 -13.05 -29.93 3.57
N LYS A 47 -13.72 -29.32 4.55
CA LYS A 47 -14.93 -29.86 5.17
C LYS A 47 -16.12 -29.59 4.24
N SER A 48 -16.44 -30.57 3.40
CA SER A 48 -17.63 -30.62 2.57
C SER A 48 -18.90 -30.43 3.42
N ARG A 49 -19.70 -29.41 3.09
CA ARG A 49 -21.10 -29.30 3.52
C ARG A 49 -21.96 -29.60 2.30
N HIS A 50 -22.60 -30.77 2.32
CA HIS A 50 -23.74 -31.07 1.46
C HIS A 50 -24.91 -30.16 1.83
N ALA A 51 -25.43 -29.44 0.85
CA ALA A 51 -26.78 -28.88 0.86
C ALA A 51 -27.51 -29.46 -0.35
N THR A 52 -28.54 -30.25 -0.07
CA THR A 52 -29.55 -30.78 -1.00
C THR A 52 -30.21 -29.63 -1.75
N SER A 53 -30.12 -29.60 -3.08
CA SER A 53 -31.17 -30.03 -4.03
C SER A 53 -32.57 -29.59 -3.62
N ASP A 54 -33.13 -28.59 -4.31
CA ASP A 54 -34.36 -28.81 -5.09
C ASP A 54 -34.71 -27.64 -6.04
N SER A 55 -35.23 -28.05 -7.21
CA SER A 55 -36.11 -27.32 -8.13
C SER A 55 -35.52 -26.33 -9.13
N ASN A 56 -34.90 -26.92 -10.15
CA ASN A 56 -35.15 -26.73 -11.59
C ASN A 56 -36.08 -25.56 -12.01
N VAL A 57 -35.46 -24.45 -12.44
CA VAL A 57 -36.06 -23.45 -13.33
C VAL A 57 -35.03 -23.22 -14.43
N ASP A 58 -35.16 -23.98 -15.52
CA ASP A 58 -34.31 -23.90 -16.71
C ASP A 58 -34.72 -22.67 -17.54
N VAL A 59 -34.34 -21.48 -17.05
CA VAL A 59 -34.32 -20.29 -17.89
C VAL A 59 -32.96 -20.29 -18.58
N LYS A 60 -32.94 -20.71 -19.84
CA LYS A 60 -31.84 -20.49 -20.77
C LYS A 60 -31.72 -18.99 -21.02
N VAL A 61 -31.16 -18.26 -20.05
CA VAL A 61 -30.66 -16.91 -20.27
C VAL A 61 -29.40 -17.10 -21.10
N GLU A 62 -29.52 -16.91 -22.41
CA GLU A 62 -28.35 -16.69 -23.25
C GLU A 62 -27.67 -15.43 -22.72
N SER A 63 -26.68 -15.63 -21.83
CA SER A 63 -25.94 -14.54 -21.24
C SER A 63 -25.24 -13.85 -22.40
N ASN A 64 -25.73 -12.67 -22.76
CA ASN A 64 -25.03 -11.76 -23.65
C ASN A 64 -23.72 -11.37 -22.95
N ARG A 65 -22.71 -12.24 -23.07
CA ARG A 65 -21.36 -12.02 -22.59
C ARG A 65 -20.77 -11.03 -23.58
N GLY A 66 -20.99 -9.75 -23.30
CA GLY A 66 -20.34 -8.67 -24.05
C GLY A 66 -18.87 -9.02 -24.22
N THR A 67 -18.36 -8.81 -25.44
CA THR A 67 -16.96 -9.13 -25.71
C THR A 67 -16.07 -8.29 -24.79
N VAL A 68 -14.94 -8.86 -24.35
CA VAL A 68 -14.04 -8.15 -23.44
C VAL A 68 -13.07 -7.34 -24.29
N ASP A 69 -13.02 -6.02 -24.11
CA ASP A 69 -11.97 -5.20 -24.70
C ASP A 69 -10.63 -5.50 -24.01
N LEU A 70 -9.75 -6.20 -24.72
CA LEU A 70 -8.44 -6.63 -24.21
C LEU A 70 -7.49 -5.45 -23.96
N ALA A 71 -7.53 -4.41 -24.81
CA ALA A 71 -6.68 -3.23 -24.65
C ALA A 71 -7.13 -2.40 -23.43
N CYS A 72 -8.44 -2.28 -23.22
CA CYS A 72 -9.00 -1.70 -22.00
C CYS A 72 -8.55 -2.50 -20.75
N MET A 73 -8.62 -3.82 -20.79
CA MET A 73 -8.19 -4.67 -19.67
C MET A 73 -6.69 -4.54 -19.37
N GLN A 74 -5.83 -4.46 -20.39
CA GLN A 74 -4.39 -4.21 -20.20
C GLN A 74 -4.15 -2.90 -19.46
N THR A 75 -4.82 -1.82 -19.88
CA THR A 75 -4.73 -0.50 -19.24
C THR A 75 -5.19 -0.55 -17.78
N ALA A 76 -6.27 -1.28 -17.48
CA ALA A 76 -6.76 -1.44 -16.11
C ALA A 76 -5.76 -2.18 -15.22
N VAL A 77 -5.11 -3.23 -15.74
CA VAL A 77 -4.06 -3.98 -15.02
C VAL A 77 -2.85 -3.09 -14.75
N GLU A 78 -2.36 -2.38 -15.76
CA GLU A 78 -1.22 -1.46 -15.62
C GLU A 78 -1.47 -0.41 -14.54
N LYS A 79 -2.66 0.24 -14.55
CA LYS A 79 -3.05 1.20 -13.52
C LYS A 79 -3.03 0.61 -12.11
N ARG A 80 -3.57 -0.61 -11.94
CA ARG A 80 -3.58 -1.31 -10.65
C ARG A 80 -2.16 -1.56 -10.16
N ASP A 81 -1.31 -2.10 -11.02
CA ASP A 81 0.03 -2.53 -10.63
C ASP A 81 0.94 -1.34 -10.36
N ASN A 82 0.84 -0.26 -11.14
CA ASN A 82 1.52 1.00 -10.83
C ASN A 82 1.07 1.57 -9.48
N ALA A 83 -0.22 1.52 -9.15
CA ALA A 83 -0.72 1.97 -7.84
C ALA A 83 -0.21 1.08 -6.68
N MET A 84 -0.10 -0.24 -6.91
CA MET A 84 0.44 -1.19 -5.92
C MET A 84 1.94 -0.99 -5.68
N ILE A 85 2.72 -0.75 -6.75
CA ILE A 85 4.15 -0.41 -6.67
C ILE A 85 4.33 0.87 -5.85
N ALA A 86 3.61 1.95 -6.20
CA ALA A 86 3.68 3.21 -5.47
C ALA A 86 3.30 3.07 -3.99
N ALA A 87 2.28 2.27 -3.68
CA ALA A 87 1.89 1.98 -2.30
C ALA A 87 3.00 1.23 -1.53
N GLN A 88 3.64 0.26 -2.17
CA GLN A 88 4.74 -0.52 -1.59
C GLN A 88 5.98 0.35 -1.34
N ASP A 89 6.31 1.23 -2.27
CA ASP A 89 7.44 2.16 -2.13
C ASP A 89 7.21 3.12 -0.97
N ALA A 90 6.02 3.72 -0.89
CA ALA A 90 5.64 4.59 0.22
C ALA A 90 5.68 3.85 1.58
N TYR A 91 5.21 2.60 1.62
CA TYR A 91 5.27 1.78 2.84
C TYR A 91 6.71 1.51 3.26
N SER A 92 7.57 1.12 2.32
CA SER A 92 8.98 0.82 2.56
C SER A 92 9.75 2.05 3.02
N ALA A 93 9.50 3.20 2.39
CA ALA A 93 10.05 4.48 2.80
C ALA A 93 9.62 4.86 4.23
N SER A 94 8.34 4.69 4.57
CA SER A 94 7.83 4.97 5.93
C SER A 94 8.52 4.11 6.99
N TRP A 95 8.81 2.86 6.67
CA TRP A 95 9.54 1.95 7.55
C TRP A 95 10.98 2.37 7.77
N LYS A 96 11.68 2.73 6.69
CA LYS A 96 13.05 3.23 6.76
C LYS A 96 13.14 4.47 7.66
N THR A 97 12.26 5.44 7.46
CA THR A 97 12.18 6.65 8.29
C THR A 97 11.88 6.33 9.75
N ALA A 98 10.93 5.42 10.02
CA ALA A 98 10.61 5.02 11.39
C ALA A 98 11.79 4.34 12.10
N LEU A 99 12.56 3.51 11.37
CA LEU A 99 13.76 2.86 11.91
C LEU A 99 14.88 3.87 12.19
N GLN A 100 15.13 4.81 11.27
CA GLN A 100 16.11 5.88 11.46
C GLN A 100 15.74 6.74 12.68
N THR A 101 14.47 7.14 12.79
CA THR A 101 13.96 7.91 13.94
C THR A 101 14.17 7.16 15.25
N ARG A 102 13.78 5.88 15.31
CA ARG A 102 13.97 5.06 16.52
C ARG A 102 15.45 4.93 16.89
N ARG A 103 16.34 4.72 15.91
CA ARG A 103 17.79 4.65 16.13
C ARG A 103 18.29 5.93 16.79
N ASP A 104 17.92 7.08 16.24
CA ASP A 104 18.41 8.38 16.70
C ASP A 104 17.87 8.72 18.10
N GLU A 105 16.59 8.41 18.36
CA GLU A 105 15.98 8.59 19.68
C GLU A 105 16.58 7.66 20.75
N LEU A 106 16.84 6.40 20.41
CA LEU A 106 17.51 5.47 21.33
C LEU A 106 18.94 5.91 21.61
N LYS A 107 19.69 6.36 20.58
CA LYS A 107 21.04 6.91 20.76
C LYS A 107 21.02 8.11 21.71
N ALA A 108 20.07 9.03 21.52
CA ALA A 108 19.90 10.18 22.40
C ALA A 108 19.53 9.75 23.84
N ALA A 109 18.62 8.79 24.00
CA ALA A 109 18.22 8.29 25.31
C ALA A 109 19.41 7.70 26.09
N TRP A 110 20.30 6.96 25.43
CA TRP A 110 21.51 6.42 26.07
C TRP A 110 22.54 7.48 26.47
N GLY A 111 22.40 8.72 26.00
CA GLY A 111 23.17 9.86 26.50
C GLY A 111 22.67 10.44 27.82
N ILE A 112 21.50 10.02 28.33
CA ILE A 112 20.89 10.54 29.56
C ILE A 112 21.50 9.85 30.78
N GLN A 113 22.10 10.63 31.69
CA GLN A 113 22.73 10.11 32.90
C GLN A 113 21.70 9.53 33.89
N ASP A 114 20.63 10.26 34.16
CA ASP A 114 19.57 9.82 35.06
C ASP A 114 18.85 8.57 34.52
N LYS A 115 18.77 7.53 35.35
CA LYS A 115 18.20 6.23 34.95
C LYS A 115 16.72 6.34 34.62
N LYS A 116 15.95 7.08 35.41
CA LYS A 116 14.50 7.17 35.24
C LYS A 116 14.15 7.90 33.95
N GLN A 117 14.80 9.04 33.70
CA GLN A 117 14.66 9.82 32.47
C GLN A 117 15.07 9.01 31.23
N ARG A 118 16.15 8.21 31.33
CA ARG A 118 16.58 7.31 30.25
C ARG A 118 15.52 6.27 29.90
N GLU A 119 14.96 5.59 30.90
CA GLU A 119 13.91 4.59 30.69
C GLU A 119 12.64 5.19 30.08
N GLU A 120 12.26 6.39 30.51
CA GLU A 120 11.15 7.15 29.92
C GLU A 120 11.40 7.48 28.45
N ALA A 121 12.59 7.98 28.11
CA ALA A 121 12.97 8.28 26.72
C ALA A 121 12.99 7.03 25.83
N ILE A 122 13.51 5.90 26.33
CA ILE A 122 13.49 4.62 25.60
C ILE A 122 12.05 4.16 25.33
N ARG A 123 11.17 4.22 26.33
CA ARG A 123 9.75 3.85 26.16
C ARG A 123 9.05 4.76 25.15
N ALA A 124 9.33 6.06 25.19
CA ALA A 124 8.80 7.03 24.23
C ALA A 124 9.23 6.70 22.79
N ALA A 125 10.51 6.40 22.57
CA ALA A 125 11.03 6.02 21.26
C ALA A 125 10.34 4.78 20.69
N TRP A 126 10.15 3.75 21.52
CA TRP A 126 9.43 2.53 21.12
C TRP A 126 7.94 2.77 20.87
N LYS A 127 7.29 3.62 21.66
CA LYS A 127 5.89 4.01 21.44
C LYS A 127 5.73 4.68 20.07
N LYS A 128 6.55 5.69 19.79
CA LYS A 128 6.54 6.42 18.53
C LYS A 128 6.80 5.50 17.33
N PHE A 129 7.77 4.60 17.43
CA PHE A 129 8.04 3.60 16.38
C PHE A 129 6.82 2.71 16.09
N ARG A 130 6.13 2.23 17.13
CA ARG A 130 4.92 1.41 16.97
C ARG A 130 3.80 2.19 16.29
N GLU A 131 3.60 3.44 16.67
CA GLU A 131 2.62 4.34 16.05
C GLU A 131 2.93 4.58 14.57
N SER A 132 4.17 4.94 14.23
CA SER A 132 4.59 5.12 12.83
C SER A 132 4.37 3.86 11.98
N ARG A 133 4.69 2.67 12.53
CA ARG A 133 4.45 1.39 11.84
C ARG A 133 2.97 1.10 11.64
N LYS A 134 2.12 1.42 12.63
CA LYS A 134 0.67 1.25 12.54
C LYS A 134 0.12 2.14 11.41
N THR A 135 0.44 3.43 11.43
CA THR A 135 0.03 4.39 10.40
C THR A 135 0.50 3.97 9.01
N GLY A 136 1.78 3.61 8.84
CA GLY A 136 2.30 3.14 7.56
C GLY A 136 1.54 1.91 7.03
N ARG A 137 1.21 0.96 7.91
CA ARG A 137 0.43 -0.23 7.55
C ARG A 137 -1.01 0.11 7.16
N GLU A 138 -1.67 1.00 7.88
CA GLU A 138 -3.02 1.46 7.58
C GLU A 138 -3.06 2.15 6.21
N ASN A 139 -2.11 3.04 5.94
CA ASN A 139 -1.98 3.70 4.65
C ASN A 139 -1.77 2.70 3.51
N PHE A 140 -0.88 1.72 3.68
CA PHE A 140 -0.66 0.67 2.68
C PHE A 140 -1.93 -0.16 2.42
N ARG A 141 -2.65 -0.55 3.47
CA ARG A 141 -3.91 -1.31 3.35
C ARG A 141 -4.97 -0.50 2.60
N THR A 142 -5.11 0.78 2.91
CA THR A 142 -6.04 1.68 2.23
C THR A 142 -5.68 1.86 0.76
N ALA A 143 -4.41 2.13 0.45
CA ALA A 143 -3.93 2.29 -0.93
C ALA A 143 -4.16 1.01 -1.74
N ARG A 144 -3.84 -0.17 -1.19
CA ARG A 144 -4.13 -1.46 -1.81
C ARG A 144 -5.62 -1.64 -2.07
N LYS A 145 -6.48 -1.39 -1.08
CA LYS A 145 -7.94 -1.50 -1.24
C LYS A 145 -8.43 -0.60 -2.37
N ASN A 146 -7.94 0.64 -2.44
CA ASN A 146 -8.31 1.58 -3.47
C ASN A 146 -7.87 1.10 -4.87
N ALA A 147 -6.63 0.64 -5.03
CA ALA A 147 -6.14 0.10 -6.30
C ALA A 147 -7.01 -1.05 -6.83
N TRP A 148 -7.42 -1.96 -5.95
CA TRP A 148 -8.32 -3.08 -6.32
C TRP A 148 -9.75 -2.62 -6.63
N ASN A 149 -10.28 -1.64 -5.91
CA ASN A 149 -11.60 -1.08 -6.19
C ASN A 149 -11.62 -0.38 -7.55
N THR A 150 -10.59 0.42 -7.86
CA THR A 150 -10.43 1.06 -9.17
C THR A 150 -10.36 0.00 -10.27
N PHE A 151 -9.51 -1.02 -10.10
CA PHE A 151 -9.44 -2.13 -11.06
C PHE A 151 -10.79 -2.83 -11.28
N LYS A 152 -11.57 -3.03 -10.22
CA LYS A 152 -12.91 -3.65 -10.32
C LYS A 152 -13.89 -2.77 -11.09
N THR A 153 -13.80 -1.45 -10.95
CA THR A 153 -14.60 -0.50 -11.71
C THR A 153 -14.18 -0.49 -13.18
N ASP A 154 -12.88 -0.33 -13.44
CA ASP A 154 -12.31 -0.26 -14.80
C ASP A 154 -12.57 -1.56 -15.58
N SER A 155 -12.35 -2.72 -14.95
CA SER A 155 -12.60 -4.02 -15.60
C SER A 155 -14.07 -4.30 -15.90
N LYS A 156 -15.01 -3.70 -15.16
CA LYS A 156 -16.44 -3.76 -15.51
C LYS A 156 -16.74 -2.90 -16.73
N ALA A 157 -16.12 -1.72 -16.81
CA ALA A 157 -16.26 -0.85 -17.97
C ALA A 157 -15.81 -1.60 -19.23
N CYS A 158 -14.63 -2.25 -19.20
CA CYS A 158 -14.07 -2.99 -20.35
C CYS A 158 -14.95 -4.12 -20.91
N LYS A 159 -15.96 -4.59 -20.17
CA LYS A 159 -16.94 -5.60 -20.63
C LYS A 159 -18.19 -4.99 -21.25
N ALA A 160 -18.45 -3.71 -20.99
CA ALA A 160 -19.58 -2.99 -21.54
C ALA A 160 -19.28 -2.46 -22.95
N GLN A 161 -18.01 -2.23 -23.30
CA GLN A 161 -17.63 -1.70 -24.62
C GLN A 161 -17.63 -2.73 -25.75
N GLY A 162 -17.43 -4.02 -25.48
CA GLY A 162 -17.38 -5.03 -26.54
C GLY A 162 -18.71 -5.38 -27.21
N ASN A 163 -19.77 -4.62 -26.93
CA ASN A 163 -21.02 -4.65 -27.70
C ASN A 163 -21.09 -3.60 -28.82
N LEU A 164 -20.14 -2.66 -28.90
CA LEU A 164 -20.14 -1.63 -29.95
C LEU A 164 -19.48 -2.12 -31.25
N ASP A 165 -18.42 -2.92 -31.15
CA ASP A 165 -17.67 -3.37 -32.34
C ASP A 165 -18.34 -4.54 -33.09
N ALA A 166 -19.23 -5.30 -32.43
CA ALA A 166 -20.05 -6.32 -33.10
C ALA A 166 -21.12 -5.71 -34.03
N SER A 167 -21.46 -4.43 -33.85
CA SER A 167 -22.45 -3.72 -34.67
C SER A 167 -21.85 -3.14 -35.96
N LEU A 168 -20.55 -2.82 -35.98
CA LEU A 168 -19.89 -2.22 -37.14
C LEU A 168 -19.41 -3.26 -38.16
N GLY A 169 -19.19 -4.52 -37.75
CA GLY A 169 -18.86 -5.63 -38.64
C GLY A 169 -20.05 -6.20 -39.43
N ALA A 170 -21.28 -6.04 -38.93
CA ALA A 170 -22.48 -6.58 -39.58
C ALA A 170 -22.99 -5.73 -40.77
N SER A 171 -22.39 -4.57 -41.03
CA SER A 171 -22.82 -3.62 -42.07
C SER A 171 -22.06 -3.74 -43.40
N LEU A 172 -20.98 -4.53 -43.47
CA LEU A 172 -20.12 -4.61 -44.65
C LEU A 172 -20.37 -5.86 -45.53
N ASP A 173 -21.07 -6.88 -45.02
CA ASP A 173 -21.32 -8.13 -45.77
C ASP A 173 -22.67 -8.16 -46.53
N ALA A 174 -23.40 -7.04 -46.57
CA ALA A 174 -24.72 -6.95 -47.24
C ALA A 174 -24.70 -6.27 -48.63
N GLN A 175 -23.52 -6.10 -49.24
CA GLN A 175 -23.38 -5.50 -50.57
C GLN A 175 -22.42 -6.30 -51.44
N ASN A 176 -22.83 -7.49 -51.89
CA ASN A 176 -22.42 -8.08 -53.17
C ASN A 176 -23.35 -9.23 -53.56
#